data_AF-A0A9D6J5I7-F1
#
_entry.id   AF-A0A9D6J5I7-F1
#
_cell.length_a   1.000
_cell.length_b   1.000
_cell.length_c   1.000
_cell.angle_alpha   90.00
_cell.angle_beta   90.00
_cell.angle_gamma   90.00
#
_symmetry.space_group_name_H-M   'P 1'
#
loop_
_entity.id
_entity.type
_entity.pdbx_description
1 polymer ?
#
loop_
_entity_poly.entity_id
_entity_poly.type
_entity_poly.pdbx_seq_one_letter_code
_entity_poly.pdbx_strand_id
1 'polypeptide(L)'
;METLKQFLLNKKLLDEPTISRIEQHSIKTGKSFTSLIYEEPAIETSRLKKAYIQSFKKKTFYEIAKEKGVVPFELLQNLETEFGGIPPNLGTLLVERKHINEEEYARTLAIELSLDYVDLTHYQVDDALFNSIDLVLMRKYWFIPDKKFDREIVLIMANPGNVDEIEELEVRLGLP
;
A
#
# COMPACT_ATOMS: atom_id res chain seq x y z
N MET A 1 -0.27 -4.82 -14.04
CA MET A 1 0.88 -4.04 -14.55
C MET A 1 0.35 -2.78 -15.20
N GLU A 2 0.71 -1.60 -14.66
CA GLU A 2 0.38 -0.31 -15.27
C GLU A 2 1.05 -0.20 -16.64
N THR A 3 0.34 0.27 -17.68
CA THR A 3 0.94 0.43 -19.01
C THR A 3 1.93 1.60 -19.00
N LEU A 4 3.00 1.54 -19.81
CA LEU A 4 3.98 2.64 -19.90
C LEU A 4 3.34 4.01 -20.17
N LYS A 5 2.25 4.04 -20.94
CA LYS A 5 1.43 5.23 -21.20
C LYS A 5 0.82 5.80 -19.93
N GLN A 6 0.12 4.96 -19.16
CA GLN A 6 -0.48 5.35 -17.89
C GLN A 6 0.58 5.82 -16.90
N PHE A 7 1.73 5.14 -16.85
CA PHE A 7 2.84 5.56 -16.00
C PHE A 7 3.34 6.97 -16.34
N LEU A 8 3.54 7.27 -17.63
CA LEU A 8 4.01 8.58 -18.08
C LEU A 8 3.00 9.70 -17.77
N LEU A 9 1.71 9.43 -17.94
CA LEU A 9 0.63 10.36 -17.57
C LEU A 9 0.54 10.57 -16.06
N ASN A 10 0.47 9.48 -15.29
CA ASN A 10 0.29 9.52 -13.84
C ASN A 10 1.47 10.19 -13.13
N LYS A 11 2.69 10.01 -13.64
CA LYS A 11 3.89 10.69 -13.14
C LYS A 11 4.10 12.08 -13.73
N LYS A 12 3.18 12.58 -14.56
CA LYS A 12 3.26 13.88 -15.26
C LYS A 12 4.60 14.06 -15.98
N LEU A 13 5.13 12.96 -16.53
CA LEU A 13 6.37 12.96 -17.32
C LEU A 13 6.09 13.43 -18.74
N LEU A 14 4.89 13.14 -19.24
CA LEU A 14 4.35 13.65 -20.49
C LEU A 14 2.88 14.02 -20.30
N ASP A 15 2.42 14.97 -21.10
CA ASP A 15 1.02 15.34 -21.23
C ASP A 15 0.31 14.46 -22.28
N GLU A 16 -1.01 14.38 -22.14
CA GLU A 16 -1.89 13.58 -23.01
C GLU A 16 -1.82 13.94 -24.50
N PRO A 17 -1.66 15.22 -24.91
CA PRO A 17 -1.45 15.58 -26.31
C PRO A 17 -0.15 15.01 -26.88
N THR A 18 0.95 15.05 -26.11
CA THR A 18 2.24 14.54 -26.57
C THR A 18 2.23 13.03 -26.70
N ILE A 19 1.61 12.31 -25.77
CA ILE A 19 1.45 10.85 -25.86
C ILE A 19 0.63 10.49 -27.09
N SER A 20 -0.48 11.19 -27.34
CA SER A 20 -1.32 10.97 -28.52
C SER A 20 -0.55 11.22 -29.83
N ARG A 21 0.31 12.25 -29.88
CA ARG A 21 1.19 12.53 -31.03
C ARG A 21 2.18 11.40 -31.27
N ILE A 22 2.83 10.90 -30.23
CA ILE A 22 3.81 9.80 -30.31
C ILE A 22 3.13 8.50 -30.74
N GLU A 23 1.91 8.24 -30.26
CA GLU A 23 1.12 7.09 -30.71
C GLU A 23 0.76 7.15 -32.18
N GLN A 24 0.25 8.29 -32.66
CA GLN A 24 -0.05 8.45 -34.07
C GLN A 24 1.21 8.35 -34.94
N HIS A 25 2.36 8.82 -34.42
CA HIS A 25 3.64 8.66 -35.09
C HIS A 25 4.10 7.19 -35.15
N SER A 26 3.92 6.44 -34.05
CA SER A 26 4.20 4.99 -33.99
C SER A 26 3.37 4.22 -35.00
N ILE A 27 2.07 4.51 -35.08
CA ILE A 27 1.15 3.87 -36.04
C ILE A 27 1.52 4.21 -37.49
N LYS A 28 1.89 5.46 -37.79
CA LYS A 28 2.25 5.90 -39.14
C LYS A 28 3.61 5.38 -39.62
N THR A 29 4.58 5.22 -38.72
CA THR A 29 5.97 4.85 -39.08
C THR A 29 6.29 3.38 -38.85
N GLY A 30 5.42 2.64 -38.15
CA GLY A 30 5.67 1.26 -37.72
C GLY A 30 6.76 1.14 -36.64
N LYS A 31 7.33 2.26 -36.17
CA LYS A 31 8.31 2.27 -35.08
C LYS A 31 7.62 1.97 -33.73
N SER A 32 8.33 1.30 -32.83
CA SER A 32 7.85 1.05 -31.48
C SER A 32 7.63 2.36 -30.70
N PHE A 33 6.57 2.42 -29.91
CA PHE A 33 6.30 3.52 -28.99
C PHE A 33 7.47 3.78 -28.04
N THR A 34 8.15 2.72 -27.58
CA THR A 34 9.31 2.83 -26.69
C THR A 34 10.53 3.48 -27.35
N SER A 35 10.76 3.23 -28.64
CA SER A 35 11.87 3.87 -29.37
C SER A 35 11.59 5.35 -29.59
N LEU A 36 10.35 5.73 -29.87
CA LEU A 36 9.97 7.12 -30.06
C LEU A 36 10.03 7.93 -28.75
N ILE A 37 9.73 7.30 -27.61
CA ILE A 37 9.94 7.90 -26.28
C ILE A 37 11.41 8.21 -26.02
N TYR A 38 12.32 7.33 -26.45
CA TYR A 38 13.77 7.54 -26.25
C TYR A 38 14.31 8.67 -27.14
N GLU A 39 13.64 8.95 -28.26
CA GLU A 39 13.96 10.04 -29.18
C GLU A 39 13.29 11.38 -28.79
N GLU A 40 12.37 11.39 -27.80
CA GLU A 40 11.59 12.57 -27.43
C GLU A 40 12.40 13.52 -26.51
N PRO A 41 12.69 14.77 -26.94
CA PRO A 41 13.51 15.71 -26.16
C PRO A 41 12.86 16.15 -24.85
N ALA A 42 11.53 16.03 -24.75
CA ALA A 42 10.77 16.42 -23.57
C ALA A 42 11.02 15.50 -22.36
N ILE A 43 11.60 14.30 -22.56
CA ILE A 43 11.82 13.31 -21.50
C ILE A 43 13.30 13.23 -21.17
N GLU A 44 13.70 13.82 -20.04
CA GLU A 44 15.02 13.59 -19.49
C GLU A 44 15.13 12.16 -18.91
N THR A 45 16.13 11.40 -19.37
CA THR A 45 16.41 10.03 -18.89
C THR A 45 16.62 9.95 -17.38
N SER A 46 17.15 11.02 -16.76
CA SER A 46 17.30 11.15 -15.31
C SER A 46 15.95 11.22 -14.58
N ARG A 47 14.99 12.00 -15.10
CA ARG A 47 13.63 12.10 -14.55
C ARG A 47 12.86 10.81 -14.71
N LEU A 48 13.00 10.13 -15.86
CA LEU A 48 12.38 8.82 -16.09
C LEU A 48 12.91 7.77 -15.11
N LYS A 49 14.23 7.66 -14.94
CA LYS A 49 14.85 6.76 -13.96
C LYS A 49 14.39 7.08 -12.53
N LYS A 50 14.37 8.36 -12.15
CA LYS A 50 13.91 8.79 -10.82
C LYS A 50 12.45 8.43 -10.57
N ALA A 51 11.57 8.69 -11.53
CA ALA A 51 10.14 8.36 -11.43
C ALA A 51 9.91 6.84 -11.37
N TYR A 52 10.68 6.07 -12.13
CA TYR A 52 10.63 4.60 -12.11
C TYR A 52 11.10 4.05 -10.76
N ILE A 53 12.23 4.51 -10.24
CA ILE A 53 12.69 4.13 -8.90
C ILE A 53 11.64 4.51 -7.83
N GLN A 54 11.05 5.70 -7.95
CA GLN A 54 10.03 6.17 -7.02
C GLN A 54 8.72 5.37 -7.10
N SER A 55 8.39 4.72 -8.23
CA SER A 55 7.22 3.83 -8.29
C SER A 55 7.41 2.51 -7.54
N PHE A 56 8.66 2.09 -7.26
CA PHE A 56 8.93 0.92 -6.42
C PHE A 56 9.19 1.27 -4.96
N LYS A 57 9.32 2.56 -4.62
CA LYS A 57 9.44 2.98 -3.23
C LYS A 57 8.09 2.74 -2.56
N LYS A 58 8.06 1.84 -1.56
CA LYS A 58 6.89 1.66 -0.69
C LYS A 58 6.53 3.01 -0.08
N LYS A 59 5.24 3.36 -0.16
CA LYS A 59 4.73 4.60 0.45
C LYS A 59 4.64 4.39 1.95
N THR A 60 5.01 5.41 2.72
CA THR A 60 4.82 5.38 4.18
C THR A 60 3.38 5.73 4.55
N PHE A 61 2.96 5.40 5.77
CA PHE A 61 1.67 5.80 6.32
C PHE A 61 1.40 7.29 6.13
N TYR A 62 2.40 8.15 6.41
CA TYR A 62 2.31 9.60 6.24
C TYR A 62 1.98 9.99 4.79
N GLU A 63 2.70 9.41 3.82
CA GLU A 63 2.49 9.70 2.39
C GLU A 63 1.09 9.26 1.94
N ILE A 64 0.62 8.10 2.41
CA ILE A 64 -0.71 7.56 2.08
C ILE A 64 -1.80 8.41 2.72
N ALA A 65 -1.69 8.72 4.00
CA ALA A 65 -2.67 9.54 4.73
C ALA A 65 -2.82 10.93 4.10
N LYS A 66 -1.71 11.55 3.68
CA LYS A 66 -1.70 12.82 2.96
C LYS A 66 -2.36 12.71 1.58
N GLU A 67 -1.97 11.71 0.78
CA GLU A 67 -2.46 11.54 -0.59
C GLU A 67 -3.96 11.21 -0.64
N LYS A 68 -4.43 10.39 0.29
CA LYS A 68 -5.83 9.99 0.40
C LYS A 68 -6.71 11.03 1.10
N GLY A 69 -6.11 12.06 1.69
CA GLY A 69 -6.85 13.09 2.45
C GLY A 69 -7.48 12.56 3.72
N VAL A 70 -6.97 11.45 4.27
CA VAL A 70 -7.43 10.87 5.55
C VAL A 70 -7.16 11.84 6.70
N VAL A 71 -6.07 12.59 6.60
CA VAL A 71 -5.67 13.61 7.57
C VAL A 71 -5.47 14.93 6.85
N PRO A 72 -6.01 16.05 7.36
CA PRO A 72 -5.71 17.38 6.83
C PRO A 72 -4.21 17.66 6.81
N PHE A 73 -3.74 18.32 5.75
CA PHE A 73 -2.32 18.57 5.57
C PHE A 73 -1.73 19.45 6.68
N GLU A 74 -2.50 20.43 7.14
CA GLU A 74 -2.12 21.34 8.23
C GLU A 74 -1.88 20.58 9.53
N LEU A 75 -2.70 19.56 9.80
CA LEU A 75 -2.54 18.72 10.99
C LEU A 75 -1.27 17.87 10.92
N LEU A 76 -0.97 17.29 9.74
CA LEU A 76 0.28 16.55 9.54
C LEU A 76 1.52 17.44 9.73
N GLN A 77 1.48 18.69 9.24
CA GLN A 77 2.56 19.66 9.45
C GLN A 77 2.73 20.05 10.92
N ASN A 78 1.62 20.24 11.63
CA ASN A 78 1.65 20.55 13.06
C ASN A 78 2.28 19.41 13.86
N LEU A 79 1.90 18.15 13.57
CA LEU A 79 2.49 16.97 14.20
C LEU A 79 3.98 16.84 13.87
N GLU A 80 4.38 17.04 12.61
CA GLU A 80 5.79 17.00 12.22
C GLU A 80 6.62 18.06 12.97
N THR A 81 6.05 19.24 13.17
CA THR A 81 6.70 20.33 13.93
C THR A 81 6.75 20.02 15.43
N GLU A 82 5.68 19.48 16.00
CA GLU A 82 5.58 19.09 17.42
C GLU A 82 6.64 18.06 17.80
N PHE A 83 6.85 17.06 16.95
CA PHE A 83 7.78 15.95 17.21
C PHE A 83 9.19 16.17 16.64
N GLY A 84 9.42 17.25 15.88
CA GLY A 84 10.69 17.50 15.18
C GLY A 84 10.95 16.51 14.04
N GLY A 85 9.89 15.91 13.49
CA GLY A 85 9.92 14.86 12.47
C GLY A 85 8.65 14.04 12.46
N ILE A 86 8.57 13.06 11.55
CA ILE A 86 7.43 12.13 11.47
C ILE A 86 7.57 11.09 12.59
N PRO A 87 6.62 10.99 13.54
CA PRO A 87 6.67 9.99 14.60
C PRO A 87 6.53 8.58 14.01
N PRO A 88 7.25 7.57 14.53
CA PRO A 88 7.23 6.20 13.99
C PRO A 88 5.86 5.52 14.16
N ASN A 89 5.08 5.92 15.17
CA ASN A 89 3.75 5.43 15.48
C ASN A 89 2.64 6.41 15.06
N LEU A 90 2.85 7.17 13.98
CA LEU A 90 1.94 8.23 13.51
C LEU A 90 0.48 7.75 13.42
N GLY A 91 0.23 6.58 12.82
CA GLY A 91 -1.14 6.08 12.64
C GLY A 91 -1.85 5.84 13.98
N THR A 92 -1.21 5.16 14.93
CA THR A 92 -1.76 4.94 16.28
C THR A 92 -1.99 6.26 17.01
N LEU A 93 -1.02 7.19 16.93
CA LEU A 93 -1.14 8.52 17.53
C LEU A 93 -2.36 9.29 16.99
N LEU A 94 -2.63 9.21 15.69
CA LEU A 94 -3.78 9.86 15.06
C LEU A 94 -5.11 9.25 15.54
N VAL A 95 -5.18 7.94 15.73
CA VAL A 95 -6.36 7.26 16.30
C VAL A 95 -6.59 7.68 17.75
N GLU A 96 -5.54 7.64 18.58
CA GLU A 96 -5.60 8.03 20.00
C GLU A 96 -6.06 9.48 20.18
N ARG A 97 -5.57 10.39 19.33
CA ARG A 97 -5.97 11.80 19.32
C ARG A 97 -7.30 12.06 18.60
N LYS A 98 -7.99 11.02 18.13
CA LYS A 98 -9.28 11.09 17.42
C LYS A 98 -9.25 11.94 16.15
N HIS A 99 -8.09 12.00 15.50
CA HIS A 99 -7.94 12.65 14.20
C HIS A 99 -8.37 11.75 13.04
N ILE A 100 -8.25 10.44 13.22
CA ILE A 100 -8.75 9.40 12.31
C ILE A 100 -9.45 8.32 13.14
N ASN A 101 -10.32 7.53 12.50
CA ASN A 101 -10.93 6.36 13.13
C ASN A 101 -10.14 5.06 12.86
N GLU A 102 -10.53 3.96 13.50
CA GLU A 102 -9.86 2.66 13.39
C GLU A 102 -9.91 2.09 11.97
N GLU A 103 -11.01 2.30 11.24
CA GLU A 103 -11.15 1.84 9.85
C GLU A 103 -10.20 2.60 8.92
N GLU A 104 -10.13 3.92 9.04
CA GLU A 104 -9.21 4.78 8.27
C GLU A 104 -7.76 4.39 8.53
N TYR A 105 -7.42 4.12 9.79
CA TYR A 105 -6.10 3.60 10.16
C TYR A 105 -5.82 2.24 9.52
N ALA A 106 -6.72 1.26 9.68
CA ALA A 106 -6.54 -0.09 9.16
C ALA A 106 -6.42 -0.11 7.63
N ARG A 107 -7.25 0.67 6.91
CA ARG A 107 -7.17 0.80 5.44
C ARG A 107 -5.85 1.43 5.01
N THR A 108 -5.37 2.44 5.73
CA THR A 108 -4.10 3.10 5.42
C THR A 108 -2.91 2.16 5.67
N LEU A 109 -2.93 1.43 6.77
CA LEU A 109 -1.93 0.43 7.13
C LEU A 109 -1.88 -0.72 6.11
N ALA A 110 -3.04 -1.20 5.65
CA ALA A 110 -3.13 -2.22 4.61
C ALA A 110 -2.44 -1.76 3.31
N ILE A 111 -2.64 -0.50 2.90
CA ILE A 111 -1.96 0.06 1.72
C ILE A 111 -0.44 0.14 1.93
N GLU A 112 0.02 0.60 3.10
CA GLU A 112 1.45 0.69 3.43
C GLU A 112 2.15 -0.67 3.35
N LEU A 113 1.50 -1.69 3.92
CA LEU A 113 2.03 -3.05 3.97
C LEU A 113 1.75 -3.85 2.68
N SER A 114 0.98 -3.29 1.75
CA SER A 114 0.52 -3.98 0.52
C SER A 114 -0.30 -5.23 0.82
N LEU A 115 -1.20 -5.12 1.80
CA LEU A 115 -2.15 -6.13 2.24
C LEU A 115 -3.59 -5.73 1.89
N ASP A 116 -4.50 -6.70 1.92
CA ASP A 116 -5.93 -6.44 1.79
C ASP A 116 -6.55 -6.00 3.12
N TYR A 117 -7.46 -5.04 3.05
CA TYR A 117 -8.32 -4.69 4.19
C TYR A 117 -9.60 -5.53 4.14
N VAL A 118 -9.95 -6.16 5.27
CA VAL A 118 -11.17 -6.96 5.42
C VAL A 118 -12.08 -6.31 6.47
N ASP A 119 -13.31 -5.96 6.09
CA ASP A 119 -14.34 -5.51 7.02
C ASP A 119 -15.00 -6.72 7.69
N LEU A 120 -14.84 -6.83 9.00
CA LEU A 120 -15.37 -7.94 9.79
C LEU A 120 -16.87 -7.82 10.12
N THR A 121 -17.51 -6.67 9.87
CA THR A 121 -18.93 -6.43 10.22
C THR A 121 -19.88 -7.43 9.56
N HIS A 122 -19.55 -7.88 8.35
CA HIS A 122 -20.34 -8.84 7.57
C HIS A 122 -19.54 -10.10 7.22
N TYR A 123 -18.39 -10.30 7.87
CA TYR A 123 -17.49 -11.41 7.55
C TYR A 123 -18.06 -12.73 8.07
N GLN A 124 -18.14 -13.72 7.18
CA GLN A 124 -18.56 -15.07 7.52
C GLN A 124 -17.32 -15.92 7.82
N VAL A 125 -17.18 -16.30 9.08
CA VAL A 125 -16.10 -17.17 9.54
C VAL A 125 -16.42 -18.61 9.17
N ASP A 126 -15.42 -19.37 8.72
CA ASP A 126 -15.51 -20.83 8.66
C ASP A 126 -15.42 -21.41 10.08
N ASP A 127 -16.55 -21.88 10.60
CA ASP A 127 -16.65 -22.43 11.95
C ASP A 127 -15.68 -23.60 12.20
N ALA A 128 -15.44 -24.46 11.21
CA ALA A 128 -14.55 -25.60 11.38
C ALA A 128 -13.09 -25.14 11.50
N LEU A 129 -12.69 -24.16 10.68
CA LEU A 129 -11.37 -23.56 10.76
C LEU A 129 -11.18 -22.78 12.07
N PHE A 130 -12.15 -21.96 12.45
CA PHE A 130 -12.09 -21.16 13.67
C PHE A 130 -11.94 -22.04 14.91
N ASN A 131 -12.72 -23.11 15.01
CA ASN A 131 -12.64 -24.07 16.12
C ASN A 131 -11.38 -24.95 16.09
N SER A 132 -10.63 -24.97 14.99
CA SER A 132 -9.37 -25.72 14.89
C SER A 132 -8.17 -25.01 15.53
N ILE A 133 -8.30 -23.72 15.86
CA ILE A 133 -7.25 -22.88 16.43
C ILE A 133 -7.63 -22.47 17.86
N ASP A 134 -6.64 -22.41 18.75
CA ASP A 134 -6.85 -21.99 20.14
C ASP A 134 -7.27 -20.52 20.22
N LEU A 135 -8.41 -20.26 20.86
CA LEU A 135 -8.94 -18.93 21.12
C LEU A 135 -8.01 -18.07 21.99
N VAL A 136 -7.20 -18.68 22.86
CA VAL A 136 -6.17 -17.95 23.62
C VAL A 136 -5.12 -17.37 22.66
N LEU A 137 -4.76 -18.11 21.62
CA LEU A 137 -3.82 -17.67 20.60
C LEU A 137 -4.41 -16.52 19.77
N MET A 138 -5.64 -16.69 19.26
CA MET A 138 -6.35 -15.66 18.51
C MET A 138 -6.46 -14.34 19.28
N ARG A 139 -6.73 -14.41 20.60
CA ARG A 139 -6.78 -13.22 21.47
C ARG A 139 -5.43 -12.60 21.77
N LYS A 140 -4.38 -13.42 21.95
CA LYS A 140 -3.03 -12.93 22.25
C LYS A 140 -2.47 -12.13 21.07
N TYR A 141 -2.64 -12.64 19.86
CA TYR A 141 -2.08 -12.06 18.62
C TYR A 141 -3.10 -11.27 17.79
N TRP A 142 -4.32 -11.10 18.29
CA TRP A 142 -5.39 -10.31 17.67
C TRP A 142 -5.61 -10.64 16.19
N PHE A 143 -5.86 -11.93 15.91
CA PHE A 143 -6.18 -12.41 14.56
C PHE A 143 -7.41 -13.31 14.53
N ILE A 144 -7.96 -13.46 13.32
CA ILE A 144 -9.00 -14.46 12.99
C ILE A 144 -8.51 -15.24 11.75
N PRO A 145 -8.65 -16.57 11.70
CA PRO A 145 -8.28 -17.33 10.52
C PRO A 145 -9.29 -17.10 9.38
N ASP A 146 -8.78 -16.84 8.17
CA ASP A 146 -9.59 -16.69 6.96
C ASP A 146 -9.68 -17.99 6.18
N LYS A 147 -8.53 -18.53 5.80
CA LYS A 147 -8.43 -19.73 4.97
C LYS A 147 -7.26 -20.57 5.40
N LYS A 148 -7.40 -21.88 5.25
CA LYS A 148 -6.32 -22.83 5.47
C LYS A 148 -6.10 -23.66 4.22
N PHE A 149 -4.85 -23.74 3.83
CA PHE A 149 -4.37 -24.63 2.79
C PHE A 149 -3.51 -25.73 3.42
N ASP A 150 -3.06 -26.71 2.64
CA ASP A 150 -2.31 -27.86 3.16
C ASP A 150 -1.01 -27.46 3.91
N ARG A 151 -0.40 -26.32 3.57
CA ARG A 151 0.91 -25.90 4.08
C ARG A 151 1.02 -24.43 4.48
N GLU A 152 -0.09 -23.69 4.47
CA GLU A 152 -0.10 -22.26 4.79
C GLU A 152 -1.48 -21.87 5.34
N ILE A 153 -1.52 -20.78 6.10
CA ILE A 153 -2.76 -20.24 6.65
C ILE A 153 -2.86 -18.74 6.37
N VAL A 154 -4.04 -18.31 5.93
CA VAL A 154 -4.35 -16.89 5.73
C VAL A 154 -5.04 -16.38 6.99
N LEU A 155 -4.49 -15.32 7.58
CA LEU A 155 -4.98 -14.70 8.79
C LEU A 155 -5.42 -13.25 8.52
N ILE A 156 -6.49 -12.83 9.19
CA ILE A 156 -6.90 -11.42 9.28
C ILE A 156 -6.39 -10.90 10.62
N MET A 157 -5.46 -9.95 10.61
CA MET A 157 -4.80 -9.43 11.82
C MET A 157 -5.11 -7.97 12.07
N ALA A 158 -5.20 -7.57 13.35
CA ALA A 158 -5.36 -6.17 13.73
C ALA A 158 -4.07 -5.34 13.51
N ASN A 159 -2.90 -5.95 13.70
CA ASN A 159 -1.60 -5.29 13.51
C ASN A 159 -0.60 -6.20 12.75
N PRO A 160 -0.72 -6.33 11.42
CA PRO A 160 0.18 -7.15 10.61
C PRO A 160 1.59 -6.55 10.42
N GLY A 161 1.89 -5.39 11.04
CA GLY A 161 3.22 -4.77 10.96
C GLY A 161 4.24 -5.30 11.97
N ASN A 162 3.79 -6.07 12.97
CA ASN A 162 4.68 -6.62 14.01
C ASN A 162 5.25 -7.97 13.57
N VAL A 163 6.41 -7.93 12.90
CA VAL A 163 7.07 -9.13 12.35
C VAL A 163 7.44 -10.13 13.45
N ASP A 164 7.89 -9.67 14.62
CA ASP A 164 8.28 -10.56 15.72
C ASP A 164 7.07 -11.36 16.26
N GLU A 165 5.89 -10.73 16.33
CA GLU A 165 4.65 -11.41 16.72
C GLU A 165 4.20 -12.43 15.67
N ILE A 166 4.37 -12.12 14.38
CA ILE A 166 4.04 -13.02 13.28
C ILE A 166 4.95 -14.24 13.31
N GLU A 167 6.27 -14.05 13.44
CA GLU A 167 7.23 -15.16 13.53
C GLU A 167 6.95 -16.08 14.74
N GLU A 168 6.62 -15.52 15.91
CA GLU A 168 6.22 -16.36 17.05
C GLU A 168 4.93 -17.13 16.75
N LEU A 169 3.96 -16.47 16.09
CA LEU A 169 2.68 -17.08 15.73
C LEU A 169 2.84 -18.23 14.73
N GLU A 170 3.67 -18.08 13.70
CA GLU A 170 4.00 -19.14 12.74
C GLU A 170 4.53 -20.39 13.43
N VAL A 171 5.45 -20.23 14.40
CA VAL A 171 6.00 -21.34 15.18
C VAL A 171 4.92 -22.02 16.03
N ARG A 172 3.99 -21.24 16.61
CA ARG A 172 2.88 -21.78 17.43
C ARG A 172 1.86 -22.53 16.59
N LEU A 173 1.57 -22.06 15.39
CA LEU A 173 0.63 -22.68 14.45
C LEU A 173 1.27 -23.86 13.69
N GLY A 174 2.60 -23.89 13.61
CA GLY A 174 3.34 -24.85 12.78
C GLY A 174 3.11 -24.65 11.28
N LEU A 175 2.70 -23.44 10.88
CA LEU A 175 2.35 -23.06 9.52
C LEU A 175 2.89 -21.65 9.23
N PRO A 176 3.44 -21.42 8.02
CA PRO A 176 3.66 -20.09 7.50
C PRO A 176 2.34 -19.40 7.11
#